data_AF-A0A6I5X056-F1
#
_entry.id   AF-A0A6I5X056-F1
#
_cell.length_a   1.000
_cell.length_b   1.000
_cell.length_c   1.000
_cell.angle_alpha   90.00
_cell.angle_beta   90.00
_cell.angle_gamma   90.00
#
_symmetry.space_group_name_H-M   'P 1'
#
loop_
_entity.id
_entity.type
_entity.pdbx_description
1 polymer ?
#
loop_
_entity_poly.entity_id
_entity_poly.type
_entity_poly.pdbx_seq_one_letter_code
_entity_poly.pdbx_strand_id
1 'polypeptide(L)'
;MGIGLNELVFASFKQTARHGGDQWWLYVSTCLACRQSWMVAQDERIYDNFYLRRLTASVVKEIEAFDLWPEEFLTYERVLALGKATGISWRFDDPQCPALVDTAEDLRRERPDITVEEIANLLAIPAHQAARLLV
;
A
#
# COMPACT_ATOMS: atom_id res chain seq x y z
N MET A 1 3.06 1.94 28.73
CA MET A 1 2.87 1.73 27.28
C MET A 1 4.26 1.67 26.67
N GLY A 2 4.64 0.55 26.08
CA GLY A 2 5.92 0.45 25.36
C GLY A 2 5.75 1.03 23.97
N ILE A 3 6.75 1.77 23.50
CA ILE A 3 6.82 2.22 22.10
C ILE A 3 6.91 0.96 21.23
N GLY A 4 6.00 0.81 20.28
CA GLY A 4 5.98 -0.35 19.39
C GLY A 4 7.27 -0.42 18.55
N LEU A 5 7.72 -1.61 18.18
CA LEU A 5 8.94 -1.78 17.37
C LEU A 5 8.83 -1.01 16.03
N ASN A 6 7.62 -0.97 15.45
CA ASN A 6 7.31 -0.20 14.24
C ASN A 6 7.51 1.30 14.46
N GLU A 7 7.08 1.85 15.60
CA GLU A 7 7.23 3.26 15.93
C GLU A 7 8.71 3.64 16.08
N LEU A 8 9.57 2.75 16.60
CA LEU A 8 11.02 2.98 16.67
C LEU A 8 11.68 2.97 15.28
N VAL A 9 11.26 2.07 14.39
CA VAL A 9 11.75 2.03 13.01
C VAL A 9 11.35 3.31 12.27
N PHE A 10 10.08 3.70 12.34
CA PHE A 10 9.61 4.91 11.66
C PHE A 10 10.09 6.22 12.31
N ALA A 11 10.34 6.25 13.62
CA ALA A 11 10.99 7.39 14.26
C ALA A 11 12.41 7.62 13.72
N SER A 12 13.07 6.57 13.25
CA SER A 12 14.38 6.67 12.60
C SER A 12 14.29 7.07 11.12
N PHE A 13 13.09 7.23 10.56
CA PHE A 13 12.84 7.47 9.14
C PHE A 13 12.40 8.92 8.93
N LYS A 14 13.03 9.60 7.97
CA LYS A 14 12.60 10.90 7.49
C LYS A 14 11.97 10.74 6.12
N GLN A 15 10.67 11.05 6.00
CA GLN A 15 10.01 11.12 4.70
C GLN A 15 10.65 12.24 3.87
N THR A 16 11.15 11.90 2.69
CA THR A 16 11.90 12.82 1.81
C THR A 16 11.13 13.21 0.56
N ALA A 17 10.25 12.32 0.06
CA ALA A 17 9.38 12.61 -1.07
C ALA A 17 8.05 11.86 -0.90
N ARG A 18 6.94 12.41 -1.39
CA ARG A 18 5.68 11.67 -1.60
C ARG A 18 5.46 11.61 -3.10
N HIS A 19 4.88 10.51 -3.58
CA HIS A 19 4.47 10.41 -4.98
C HIS A 19 3.46 11.51 -5.34
N GLY A 20 2.55 11.83 -4.41
CA GLY A 20 1.53 12.84 -4.62
C GLY A 20 0.32 12.29 -5.39
N GLY A 21 -0.65 13.17 -5.67
CA GLY A 21 -1.94 12.80 -6.26
C GLY A 21 -2.77 11.93 -5.31
N ASP A 22 -3.48 10.95 -5.90
CA ASP A 22 -4.35 10.02 -5.17
C ASP A 22 -3.59 8.87 -4.49
N GLN A 23 -2.28 8.75 -4.73
CA GLN A 23 -1.44 7.66 -4.22
C GLN A 23 -0.95 7.92 -2.79
N TRP A 24 -1.91 8.02 -1.87
CA TRP A 24 -1.66 8.34 -0.46
C TRP A 24 -0.75 7.33 0.24
N TRP A 25 -0.71 6.08 -0.25
CA TRP A 25 0.09 4.98 0.30
C TRP A 25 1.57 5.05 -0.04
N LEU A 26 2.01 5.87 -1.02
CA LEU A 26 3.35 5.77 -1.62
C LEU A 26 4.26 6.97 -1.31
N TYR A 27 5.42 6.68 -0.75
CA TYR A 27 6.43 7.71 -0.44
C TYR A 27 7.87 7.16 -0.41
N VAL A 28 8.84 8.07 -0.46
CA VAL A 28 10.24 7.78 -0.16
C VAL A 28 10.56 8.23 1.26
N SER A 29 11.25 7.37 2.00
CA SER A 29 11.79 7.69 3.31
C SER A 29 13.26 7.33 3.41
N THR A 30 14.02 8.13 4.13
CA THR A 30 15.45 7.90 4.36
C THR A 30 15.73 7.67 5.84
N CYS A 31 16.40 6.57 6.16
CA CYS A 31 16.80 6.27 7.53
C CYS A 31 17.85 7.28 8.00
N LEU A 32 17.64 7.88 9.16
CA LEU A 32 18.53 8.84 9.78
C LEU A 32 19.80 8.20 10.34
N ALA A 33 19.75 6.92 10.72
CA ALA A 33 20.88 6.19 11.28
C ALA A 33 21.86 5.70 10.21
N CYS A 34 21.37 5.01 9.16
CA CYS A 34 22.22 4.40 8.13
C CYS A 34 22.20 5.13 6.79
N ARG A 35 21.38 6.18 6.63
CA ARG A 35 21.24 6.98 5.40
C ARG A 35 20.70 6.22 4.19
N GLN A 36 20.22 4.99 4.37
CA GLN A 36 19.55 4.22 3.32
C GLN A 36 18.17 4.79 3.00
N SER A 37 17.90 5.00 1.72
CA SER A 37 16.57 5.39 1.22
C SER A 37 15.73 4.18 0.84
N TRP A 38 14.43 4.28 1.09
CA TRP A 38 13.43 3.26 0.88
C TRP A 38 12.22 3.86 0.18
N MET A 39 11.71 3.17 -0.82
CA MET A 39 10.35 3.38 -1.31
C MET A 39 9.44 2.56 -0.41
N VAL A 40 8.44 3.22 0.16
CA VAL A 40 7.54 2.64 1.15
C VAL A 40 6.13 2.69 0.60
N ALA A 41 5.47 1.54 0.60
CA ALA A 41 4.03 1.44 0.42
C ALA A 41 3.37 1.09 1.76
N GLN A 42 2.34 1.83 2.13
CA GLN A 42 1.56 1.62 3.34
C GLN A 42 0.17 1.10 2.95
N ASP A 43 -0.18 -0.09 3.40
CA ASP A 43 -1.56 -0.58 3.37
C ASP A 43 -2.09 -0.65 4.79
N GLU A 44 -2.81 0.39 5.22
CA GLU A 44 -3.45 0.46 6.54
C GLU A 44 -4.91 -0.02 6.53
N ARG A 45 -5.47 -0.32 5.35
CA ARG A 45 -6.89 -0.65 5.22
C ARG A 45 -7.14 -2.14 5.26
N ILE A 46 -6.34 -2.93 4.52
CA ILE A 46 -6.64 -4.34 4.29
C ILE A 46 -5.70 -5.25 5.08
N TYR A 47 -4.39 -5.13 4.82
CA TYR A 47 -3.40 -6.04 5.39
C TYR A 47 -2.60 -5.45 6.55
N ASP A 48 -2.78 -4.16 6.85
CA ASP A 48 -2.09 -3.42 7.93
C ASP A 48 -0.56 -3.60 7.89
N ASN A 49 0.03 -3.34 6.73
CA ASN A 49 1.44 -3.62 6.44
C ASN A 49 2.17 -2.43 5.84
N PHE A 50 3.49 -2.41 6.07
CA PHE A 50 4.43 -1.56 5.37
C PHE A 50 5.34 -2.41 4.49
N TYR A 51 5.39 -2.09 3.19
CA TYR A 51 6.26 -2.74 2.23
C TYR A 51 7.42 -1.81 1.87
N LEU A 52 8.64 -2.31 2.02
CA LEU A 52 9.85 -1.50 1.84
C LEU A 52 10.68 -2.05 0.68
N ARG A 53 10.92 -1.22 -0.33
CA ARG A 53 11.89 -1.46 -1.39
C ARG A 53 13.12 -0.59 -1.15
N ARG A 54 14.29 -1.23 -1.05
CA ARG A 54 15.57 -0.51 -0.93
C ARG A 54 15.85 0.26 -2.23
N LEU A 55 16.18 1.55 -2.12
CA LEU A 55 16.54 2.38 -3.26
C LEU A 55 18.04 2.63 -3.33
N THR A 56 18.60 2.65 -4.54
CA THR A 56 19.95 3.17 -4.76
C THR A 56 19.91 4.69 -4.89
N ALA A 57 21.07 5.34 -4.72
CA ALA A 57 21.16 6.80 -4.89
C ALA A 57 20.81 7.27 -6.32
N SER A 58 21.00 6.43 -7.35
CA SER A 58 20.60 6.75 -8.72
C SER A 58 19.08 6.79 -8.87
N VAL A 59 18.38 5.78 -8.34
CA VAL A 59 16.91 5.71 -8.40
C VAL A 59 16.27 6.85 -7.61
N VAL A 60 16.82 7.22 -6.46
CA VAL A 60 16.32 8.39 -5.71
C VAL A 60 16.43 9.67 -6.55
N LYS A 61 17.55 9.87 -7.25
CA LYS A 61 17.71 11.03 -8.14
C LYS A 61 16.74 11.00 -9.32
N GLU A 62 16.46 9.82 -9.88
CA GLU A 62 15.49 9.67 -10.97
C GLU A 62 14.07 10.03 -10.52
N ILE A 63 13.67 9.60 -9.32
CA ILE A 63 12.40 10.00 -8.69
C ILE A 63 12.36 11.52 -8.50
N GLU A 64 13.37 12.10 -7.86
CA GLU A 64 13.38 13.52 -7.52
C GLU A 64 13.43 14.45 -8.74
N ALA A 65 14.16 14.06 -9.79
CA ALA A 65 14.37 14.89 -10.98
C ALA A 65 13.31 14.69 -12.06
N PHE A 66 12.76 13.48 -12.18
CA PHE A 66 11.93 13.09 -13.33
C PHE A 66 10.61 12.41 -12.95
N ASP A 67 10.31 12.27 -11.66
CA ASP A 67 9.13 11.56 -11.17
C ASP A 67 9.06 10.10 -11.67
N LEU A 68 10.22 9.46 -11.84
CA LEU A 68 10.34 8.09 -12.33
C LEU A 68 10.40 7.10 -11.16
N TRP A 69 9.24 6.67 -10.72
CA TRP A 69 9.10 5.73 -9.61
C TRP A 69 9.22 4.27 -10.07
N PRO A 70 9.87 3.40 -9.27
CA PRO A 70 9.81 1.96 -9.49
C PRO A 70 8.35 1.47 -9.49
N GLU A 71 8.07 0.51 -10.35
CA GLU A 71 6.69 0.17 -10.69
C GLU A 71 5.94 -0.63 -9.61
N GLU A 72 6.67 -1.24 -8.67
CA GLU A 72 6.16 -2.28 -7.78
C GLU A 72 5.02 -1.81 -6.87
N PHE A 73 4.98 -0.52 -6.52
CA PHE A 73 3.96 0.05 -5.63
C PHE A 73 3.11 1.15 -6.29
N LEU A 74 3.20 1.30 -7.60
CA LEU A 74 2.56 2.40 -8.33
C LEU A 74 1.02 2.31 -8.36
N THR A 75 0.42 1.14 -8.15
CA THR A 75 -1.02 0.98 -8.08
C THR A 75 -1.40 0.32 -6.77
N TYR A 76 -2.54 0.69 -6.20
CA TYR A 76 -2.96 0.09 -4.94
C TYR A 76 -3.24 -1.41 -5.12
N GLU A 77 -3.70 -1.81 -6.30
CA GLU A 77 -3.79 -3.22 -6.71
C GLU A 77 -2.47 -3.98 -6.53
N ARG A 78 -1.32 -3.45 -6.98
CA ARG A 78 -0.03 -4.15 -6.81
C ARG A 78 0.37 -4.25 -5.34
N VAL A 79 0.05 -3.24 -4.53
CA VAL A 79 0.29 -3.25 -3.09
C VAL A 79 -0.56 -4.34 -2.43
N LEU A 80 -1.85 -4.44 -2.75
CA LEU A 80 -2.74 -5.48 -2.24
C LEU A 80 -2.33 -6.88 -2.70
N ALA A 81 -1.90 -7.04 -3.96
CA ALA A 81 -1.39 -8.30 -4.47
C ALA A 81 -0.15 -8.77 -3.70
N LEU A 82 0.75 -7.84 -3.34
CA LEU A 82 1.89 -8.15 -2.48
C LEU A 82 1.42 -8.51 -1.06
N GLY A 83 0.50 -7.75 -0.49
CA GLY A 83 -0.07 -8.02 0.82
C GLY A 83 -0.74 -9.37 0.94
N LYS A 84 -1.45 -9.79 -0.10
CA LYS A 84 -1.98 -11.15 -0.18
C LYS A 84 -0.88 -12.21 -0.22
N ALA A 85 0.17 -11.98 -1.00
CA ALA A 85 1.23 -12.96 -1.22
C ALA A 85 2.14 -13.15 0.02
N THR A 86 2.31 -12.10 0.83
CA THR A 86 3.26 -12.10 1.96
C THR A 86 2.62 -11.94 3.32
N GLY A 87 1.39 -11.44 3.38
CA GLY A 87 0.69 -11.09 4.60
C GLY A 87 -0.08 -12.26 5.21
N ILE A 88 -0.59 -12.02 6.42
CA ILE A 88 -1.55 -12.91 7.06
C ILE A 88 -2.94 -12.49 6.58
N SER A 89 -3.75 -13.46 6.17
CA SER A 89 -5.14 -13.21 5.85
C SER A 89 -5.93 -13.06 7.15
N TRP A 90 -6.62 -11.94 7.30
CA TRP A 90 -7.54 -11.69 8.41
C TRP A 90 -8.96 -11.62 7.86
N ARG A 91 -9.94 -11.77 8.75
CA ARG A 91 -11.34 -11.59 8.42
C ARG A 91 -11.84 -10.35 9.11
N PHE A 92 -12.40 -9.41 8.34
CA PHE A 92 -13.14 -8.30 8.90
C PHE A 92 -14.42 -8.80 9.56
N ASP A 93 -14.66 -8.36 10.80
CA ASP A 93 -15.87 -8.70 11.54
C ASP A 93 -17.12 -8.12 10.87
N ASP A 94 -17.04 -6.86 10.42
CA ASP A 94 -18.06 -6.23 9.59
C ASP A 94 -17.76 -6.46 8.09
N PRO A 95 -18.59 -7.23 7.37
CA PRO A 95 -18.39 -7.50 5.95
C PRO A 95 -18.52 -6.28 5.03
N GLN A 96 -19.05 -5.15 5.51
CA GLN A 96 -19.23 -3.90 4.77
C GLN A 96 -18.52 -2.72 5.45
N CYS A 97 -17.44 -3.00 6.20
CA CYS A 97 -16.69 -1.93 6.86
C CYS A 97 -16.14 -0.92 5.83
N PRO A 98 -15.95 0.35 6.22
CA PRO A 98 -15.46 1.39 5.30
C PRO A 98 -14.15 1.02 4.61
N ALA A 99 -13.21 0.37 5.30
CA ALA A 99 -11.94 -0.05 4.71
C ALA A 99 -12.11 -0.97 3.49
N LEU A 100 -13.06 -1.91 3.53
CA LEU A 100 -13.37 -2.79 2.40
C LEU A 100 -14.09 -2.05 1.28
N VAL A 101 -15.07 -1.22 1.61
CA VAL A 101 -15.87 -0.44 0.63
C VAL A 101 -14.97 0.55 -0.11
N ASP A 102 -14.27 1.41 0.63
CA ASP A 102 -13.39 2.44 0.07
C ASP A 102 -12.30 1.81 -0.81
N THR A 103 -11.73 0.68 -0.38
CA THR A 103 -10.72 -0.02 -1.19
C THR A 103 -11.30 -0.62 -2.47
N ALA A 104 -12.50 -1.20 -2.40
CA ALA A 104 -13.16 -1.72 -3.60
C ALA A 104 -13.53 -0.60 -4.59
N GLU A 105 -13.95 0.56 -4.09
CA GLU A 105 -14.20 1.75 -4.91
C GLU A 105 -12.92 2.31 -5.54
N ASP A 106 -11.83 2.40 -4.77
CA ASP A 106 -10.52 2.85 -5.27
C ASP A 106 -10.01 1.94 -6.39
N LEU A 107 -10.11 0.61 -6.21
CA LEU A 107 -9.76 -0.37 -7.24
C LEU A 107 -10.56 -0.19 -8.52
N ARG A 108 -11.89 0.02 -8.41
CA ARG A 108 -12.75 0.23 -9.59
C ARG A 108 -12.50 1.59 -10.25
N ARG A 109 -12.12 2.60 -9.47
CA ARG A 109 -11.76 3.92 -9.99
C ARG A 109 -10.44 3.89 -10.77
N GLU A 110 -9.44 3.16 -10.28
CA GLU A 110 -8.15 2.97 -10.97
C GLU A 110 -8.26 2.05 -12.19
N ARG A 111 -9.06 0.98 -12.09
CA ARG A 111 -9.27 0.01 -13.17
C ARG A 111 -10.76 -0.32 -13.32
N PRO A 112 -11.51 0.44 -14.14
CA PRO A 112 -12.96 0.30 -14.28
C PRO A 112 -13.46 -1.06 -14.78
N ASP A 113 -12.61 -1.82 -15.46
CA ASP A 113 -12.88 -3.18 -15.97
C ASP A 113 -12.51 -4.30 -14.97
N ILE A 114 -12.04 -3.96 -13.76
CA ILE A 114 -11.77 -4.95 -12.72
C ILE A 114 -13.04 -5.76 -12.38
N THR A 115 -12.88 -7.08 -12.34
CA THR A 115 -13.98 -7.99 -12.02
C THR A 115 -14.21 -8.10 -10.52
N VAL A 116 -15.42 -8.54 -10.14
CA VAL A 116 -15.75 -8.81 -8.74
C VAL A 116 -14.84 -9.90 -8.17
N GLU A 117 -14.51 -10.91 -8.97
CA GLU A 117 -13.61 -12.00 -8.62
C GLU A 117 -12.20 -11.49 -8.33
N GLU A 118 -11.69 -10.53 -9.10
CA GLU A 118 -10.39 -9.91 -8.87
C GLU A 118 -10.37 -9.06 -7.60
N ILE A 119 -11.41 -8.26 -7.36
CA ILE A 119 -11.56 -7.50 -6.10
C ILE A 119 -11.60 -8.47 -4.91
N ALA A 120 -12.44 -9.49 -4.98
CA ALA A 120 -12.55 -10.51 -3.93
C ALA A 120 -11.20 -11.20 -3.66
N ASN A 121 -10.49 -11.52 -4.74
CA ASN A 121 -9.17 -12.11 -4.68
C ASN A 121 -8.16 -11.17 -3.99
N LEU A 122 -8.12 -9.89 -4.34
CA LEU A 122 -7.21 -8.89 -3.75
C LEU A 122 -7.53 -8.56 -2.29
N LEU A 123 -8.80 -8.60 -1.91
CA LEU A 123 -9.26 -8.33 -0.54
C LEU A 123 -9.28 -9.59 0.35
N ALA A 124 -8.94 -10.76 -0.21
CA ALA A 124 -9.04 -12.06 0.44
C ALA A 124 -10.43 -12.35 1.05
N ILE A 125 -11.50 -11.94 0.37
CA ILE A 125 -12.90 -12.18 0.77
C ILE A 125 -13.63 -13.03 -0.29
N PRO A 126 -14.79 -13.64 0.04
CA PRO A 126 -15.60 -14.33 -0.95
C PRO A 126 -16.18 -13.39 -2.02
N ALA A 127 -16.32 -13.87 -3.26
CA ALA A 127 -16.85 -13.09 -4.39
C ALA A 127 -18.25 -12.50 -4.14
N HIS A 128 -19.14 -13.26 -3.49
CA HIS A 128 -20.48 -12.76 -3.14
C HIS A 128 -20.44 -11.60 -2.13
N GLN A 129 -19.39 -11.52 -1.29
CA GLN A 129 -19.19 -10.39 -0.38
C GLN A 129 -18.67 -9.19 -1.16
N ALA A 130 -17.65 -9.37 -2.01
CA ALA A 130 -17.13 -8.29 -2.85
C ALA A 130 -18.22 -7.66 -3.75
N ALA A 131 -19.12 -8.47 -4.31
CA ALA A 131 -20.25 -7.99 -5.08
C ALA A 131 -21.13 -6.99 -4.31
N ARG A 132 -21.29 -7.19 -2.99
CA ARG A 132 -22.09 -6.34 -2.11
C ARG A 132 -21.40 -5.05 -1.69
N LEU A 133 -20.07 -4.95 -1.85
CA LEU A 133 -19.32 -3.72 -1.57
C LEU A 133 -19.56 -2.64 -2.63
N LEU A 134 -19.99 -3.04 -3.83
CA LEU A 134 -20.06 -2.17 -5.01
C LEU A 134 -21.49 -1.74 -5.37
N VAL A 135 -22.45 -1.97 -4.47
CA VAL A 135 -23.91 -1.73 -4.65
C VAL A 135 -24.30 -0.36 -4.12
#